data_AF-A0A2V9VFW4-F1
#
_entry.id   AF-A0A2V9VFW4-F1
#
_cell.length_a   1.000
_cell.length_b   1.000
_cell.length_c   1.000
_cell.angle_alpha   90.00
_cell.angle_beta   90.00
_cell.angle_gamma   90.00
#
_symmetry.space_group_name_H-M   'P 1'
#
loop_
_entity.id
_entity.type
_entity.pdbx_description
1 polymer ?
#
loop_
_entity_poly.entity_id
_entity_poly.type
_entity_poly.pdbx_seq_one_letter_code
_entity_poly.pdbx_strand_id
1 'polypeptide(L)'
;MAPPSPGKKDKAAGPPMEDWWLIRDAQGHAGWVLARMVDLDVPLEIAQYAEGQRFIAFFVLNEVQDGDKKVPQYLVLLTEPKDGQPFDFDKVHVFTWNVKRHRYETAYRERNLNGMLPVTVTHEDFGKEGDLPVFILRVKDENGQVSERKYKMNTPMVRRVLAPGEAPSKPSTVAKKKRKGRV
;
A
#
# COMPACT_ATOMS: atom_id res chain seq x y z
N MET A 1 -10.47 51.42 11.82
CA MET A 1 -10.72 50.52 10.67
C MET A 1 -9.39 49.87 10.30
N ALA A 2 -9.22 48.57 10.57
CA ALA A 2 -8.02 47.83 10.15
C ALA A 2 -8.19 47.36 8.69
N PRO A 3 -7.12 47.33 7.88
CA PRO A 3 -7.22 46.85 6.50
C PRO A 3 -7.45 45.33 6.45
N PRO A 4 -8.17 44.83 5.42
CA PRO A 4 -8.42 43.40 5.27
C PRO A 4 -7.11 42.65 4.95
N SER A 5 -6.89 41.51 5.60
CA SER A 5 -5.77 40.61 5.27
C SER A 5 -5.89 40.11 3.82
N PRO A 6 -4.77 40.02 3.08
CA PRO A 6 -4.79 39.52 1.72
C PRO A 6 -5.16 38.03 1.72
N GLY A 7 -6.22 37.69 0.98
CA GLY A 7 -6.71 36.34 0.81
C GLY A 7 -5.62 35.41 0.26
N LYS A 8 -5.58 34.18 0.78
CA LYS A 8 -4.81 33.08 0.17
C LYS A 8 -5.31 32.93 -1.26
N LYS A 9 -4.42 33.15 -2.24
CA LYS A 9 -4.68 32.79 -3.63
C LYS A 9 -4.80 31.28 -3.70
N ASP A 10 -6.00 30.78 -3.97
CA ASP A 10 -6.21 29.40 -4.35
C ASP A 10 -5.42 29.15 -5.63
N LYS A 11 -4.45 28.23 -5.58
CA LYS A 11 -3.76 27.77 -6.79
C LYS A 11 -4.82 27.16 -7.70
N ALA A 12 -4.97 27.70 -8.92
CA ALA A 12 -5.84 27.13 -9.93
C ALA A 12 -5.50 25.64 -10.11
N ALA A 13 -6.51 24.78 -10.06
CA ALA A 13 -6.35 23.36 -10.35
C ALA A 13 -5.83 23.22 -11.79
N GLY A 14 -4.78 22.41 -11.98
CA GLY A 14 -4.30 22.08 -13.33
C GLY A 14 -5.36 21.33 -14.14
N PRO A 15 -5.10 21.06 -15.44
CA PRO A 15 -5.99 20.25 -16.25
C PRO A 15 -6.31 18.91 -15.57
N PRO A 16 -7.54 18.38 -15.69
CA PRO A 16 -7.85 17.06 -15.19
C PRO A 16 -6.94 16.04 -15.88
N MET A 17 -6.32 15.17 -15.08
CA MET A 17 -5.46 14.10 -15.58
C MET A 17 -6.24 12.79 -15.60
N GLU A 18 -5.81 11.84 -16.42
CA GLU A 18 -6.34 10.49 -16.47
C GLU A 18 -5.23 9.47 -16.33
N ASP A 19 -5.51 8.38 -15.63
CA ASP A 19 -4.58 7.26 -15.51
C ASP A 19 -4.99 6.15 -16.49
N TRP A 20 -4.02 5.64 -17.24
CA TRP A 20 -4.21 4.59 -18.24
C TRP A 20 -3.32 3.40 -17.92
N TRP A 21 -3.88 2.19 -17.98
CA TRP A 21 -3.15 0.95 -17.74
C TRP A 21 -2.95 0.20 -19.05
N LEU A 22 -1.73 -0.26 -19.29
CA LEU A 22 -1.44 -1.22 -20.33
C LEU A 22 -1.74 -2.62 -19.79
N ILE A 23 -2.79 -3.25 -20.29
CA ILE A 23 -3.21 -4.58 -19.88
C ILE A 23 -2.87 -5.62 -20.94
N ARG A 24 -2.75 -6.88 -20.54
CA ARG A 24 -2.67 -8.04 -21.42
C ARG A 24 -3.61 -9.13 -20.94
N ASP A 25 -4.41 -9.70 -21.83
CA ASP A 25 -5.29 -10.83 -21.50
C ASP A 25 -4.55 -12.18 -21.59
N ALA A 26 -5.22 -13.26 -21.17
CA ALA A 26 -4.65 -14.61 -21.17
C ALA A 26 -4.35 -15.14 -22.60
N GLN A 27 -5.00 -14.57 -23.61
CA GLN A 27 -4.80 -14.88 -25.02
C GLN A 27 -3.62 -14.08 -25.63
N GLY A 28 -3.05 -13.14 -24.89
CA GLY A 28 -1.91 -12.34 -25.30
C GLY A 28 -2.27 -11.02 -25.99
N HIS A 29 -3.55 -10.66 -26.11
CA HIS A 29 -3.95 -9.34 -26.61
C HIS A 29 -3.54 -8.28 -25.59
N ALA A 30 -3.02 -7.14 -26.07
CA ALA A 30 -2.62 -6.04 -25.22
C ALA A 30 -3.26 -4.73 -25.68
N GLY A 31 -3.58 -3.86 -24.72
CA GLY A 31 -4.23 -2.58 -25.00
C GLY A 31 -4.25 -1.65 -23.79
N TRP A 32 -4.55 -0.38 -24.05
CA TRP A 32 -4.70 0.62 -23.01
C TRP A 32 -6.15 0.69 -22.55
N VAL A 33 -6.35 0.69 -21.24
CA VAL A 33 -7.65 0.88 -20.61
C VAL A 33 -7.58 2.02 -19.62
N LEU A 34 -8.67 2.75 -19.50
CA LEU A 34 -8.81 3.81 -18.51
C LEU A 34 -8.84 3.18 -17.12
N ALA A 35 -7.87 3.52 -16.26
CA ALA A 35 -7.64 2.83 -15.00
C ALA A 35 -8.88 2.82 -14.11
N ARG A 36 -9.58 3.96 -13.98
CA ARG A 36 -10.82 4.07 -13.18
C ARG A 36 -11.99 3.17 -13.63
N MET A 37 -11.95 2.62 -14.84
CA MET A 37 -12.97 1.68 -15.36
C MET A 37 -12.61 0.21 -15.12
N VAL A 38 -11.44 -0.06 -14.55
CA VAL A 38 -11.00 -1.40 -14.16
C VAL A 38 -11.33 -1.60 -12.70
N ASP A 39 -11.89 -2.75 -12.33
CA ASP A 39 -11.96 -3.19 -10.94
C ASP A 39 -11.25 -4.53 -10.81
N LEU A 40 -10.54 -4.70 -9.69
CA LEU A 40 -9.93 -5.98 -9.37
C LEU A 40 -10.97 -6.88 -8.73
N ASP A 41 -10.95 -8.17 -9.09
CA ASP A 41 -11.77 -9.20 -8.45
C ASP A 41 -11.18 -9.56 -7.07
N VAL A 42 -11.30 -8.64 -6.12
CA VAL A 42 -10.76 -8.75 -4.78
C VAL A 42 -11.65 -9.69 -3.95
N PRO A 43 -11.08 -10.66 -3.22
CA PRO A 43 -11.87 -11.53 -2.34
C PRO A 43 -12.72 -10.73 -1.34
N LEU A 44 -14.01 -11.05 -1.28
CA LEU A 44 -15.00 -10.30 -0.50
C LEU A 44 -14.61 -10.13 0.97
N GLU A 45 -13.96 -11.15 1.54
CA GLU A 45 -13.52 -11.18 2.93
C GLU A 45 -12.51 -10.07 3.27
N ILE A 46 -11.68 -9.66 2.30
CA ILE A 46 -10.74 -8.54 2.47
C ILE A 46 -11.22 -7.23 1.84
N ALA A 47 -12.14 -7.29 0.86
CA ALA A 47 -12.68 -6.12 0.18
C ALA A 47 -13.33 -5.13 1.15
N GLN A 48 -13.97 -5.61 2.22
CA GLN A 48 -14.58 -4.77 3.26
C GLN A 48 -13.58 -3.84 3.97
N TYR A 49 -12.29 -4.16 3.97
CA TYR A 49 -11.25 -3.36 4.61
C TYR A 49 -10.63 -2.29 3.69
N ALA A 50 -11.25 -2.03 2.54
CA ALA A 50 -10.82 -0.97 1.62
C ALA A 50 -10.76 0.42 2.28
N GLU A 51 -11.60 0.69 3.30
CA GLU A 51 -11.72 2.02 3.94
C GLU A 51 -11.90 3.16 2.91
N GLY A 52 -12.69 2.92 1.85
CA GLY A 52 -12.91 3.89 0.75
C GLY A 52 -11.71 4.10 -0.18
N GLN A 53 -10.68 3.27 -0.06
CA GLN A 53 -9.54 3.26 -0.97
C GLN A 53 -9.79 2.30 -2.12
N ARG A 54 -9.10 2.54 -3.23
CA ARG A 54 -9.11 1.67 -4.40
C ARG A 54 -8.00 0.64 -4.29
N PHE A 55 -8.31 -0.62 -4.58
CA PHE A 55 -7.31 -1.68 -4.70
C PHE A 55 -6.52 -1.53 -6.01
N ILE A 56 -5.20 -1.56 -5.90
CA ILE A 56 -4.28 -1.49 -7.05
C ILE A 56 -3.66 -2.85 -7.33
N ALA A 57 -3.39 -3.62 -6.29
CA ALA A 57 -3.02 -5.02 -6.38
C ALA A 57 -3.27 -5.72 -5.05
N PHE A 58 -3.37 -7.05 -5.10
CA PHE A 58 -3.32 -7.89 -3.91
C PHE A 58 -2.55 -9.17 -4.25
N PHE A 59 -1.88 -9.74 -3.25
CA PHE A 59 -1.05 -10.92 -3.40
C PHE A 59 -1.29 -11.84 -2.21
N VAL A 60 -1.42 -13.14 -2.46
CA VAL A 60 -1.36 -14.15 -1.40
C VAL A 60 0.10 -14.25 -0.93
N LEU A 61 0.33 -14.00 0.34
CA LEU A 61 1.65 -14.14 0.96
C LEU A 61 1.89 -15.59 1.38
N ASN A 62 0.97 -16.17 2.13
CA ASN A 62 0.96 -17.57 2.55
C ASN A 62 -0.47 -17.98 2.93
N GLU A 63 -0.63 -19.18 3.47
CA GLU A 63 -1.89 -19.70 3.99
C GLU A 63 -1.72 -20.20 5.43
N VAL A 64 -2.78 -20.12 6.22
CA VAL A 64 -2.85 -20.75 7.56
C VAL A 64 -3.97 -21.78 7.62
N GLN A 65 -3.75 -22.83 8.41
CA GLN A 65 -4.74 -23.86 8.63
C GLN A 65 -5.80 -23.39 9.64
N ASP A 66 -7.07 -23.49 9.27
CA ASP A 66 -8.24 -23.27 10.14
C ASP A 66 -9.26 -24.40 9.92
N GLY A 67 -9.28 -25.37 10.84
CA GLY A 67 -10.01 -26.63 10.65
C GLY A 67 -9.49 -27.39 9.44
N ASP A 68 -10.36 -27.66 8.47
CA ASP A 68 -10.02 -28.33 7.20
C ASP A 68 -9.67 -27.35 6.06
N LYS A 69 -9.66 -26.04 6.34
CA LYS A 69 -9.44 -24.99 5.33
C LYS A 69 -8.04 -24.43 5.43
N LYS A 70 -7.45 -24.13 4.27
CA LYS A 70 -6.29 -23.23 4.16
C LYS A 70 -6.80 -21.84 3.84
N VAL A 71 -6.55 -20.89 4.74
CA VAL A 71 -7.02 -19.52 4.61
C VAL A 71 -5.86 -18.63 4.19
N PRO A 72 -5.94 -17.95 3.03
CA PRO A 72 -4.87 -17.10 2.53
C PRO A 72 -4.69 -15.85 3.38
N GLN A 73 -3.46 -15.37 3.45
CA GLN A 73 -3.09 -14.07 4.01
C GLN A 73 -2.59 -13.17 2.90
N TYR A 74 -2.89 -11.88 3.00
CA TYR A 74 -2.77 -11.00 1.84
C TYR A 74 -1.87 -9.81 2.11
N LEU A 75 -1.03 -9.49 1.13
CA LEU A 75 -0.50 -8.15 0.91
C LEU A 75 -1.48 -7.41 0.00
N VAL A 76 -1.81 -6.17 0.35
CA VAL A 76 -2.74 -5.34 -0.41
C VAL A 76 -2.14 -3.96 -0.64
N LEU A 77 -2.18 -3.50 -1.89
CA LEU A 77 -1.80 -2.15 -2.31
C LEU A 77 -3.05 -1.32 -2.55
N LEU A 78 -3.10 -0.15 -1.94
CA LEU A 78 -4.26 0.74 -1.97
C LEU A 78 -3.83 2.14 -2.42
N THR A 79 -4.75 2.83 -3.08
CA THR A 79 -4.61 4.26 -3.42
C THR A 79 -5.91 5.02 -3.17
N GLU A 80 -5.83 6.33 -3.01
CA GLU A 80 -7.00 7.20 -3.04
C GLU A 80 -7.63 7.15 -4.45
N PRO A 81 -8.98 7.08 -4.59
CA PRO A 81 -9.64 7.04 -5.90
C PRO A 81 -9.56 8.42 -6.59
N LYS A 82 -8.36 8.77 -7.06
CA LYS A 82 -8.03 10.04 -7.69
C LYS A 82 -6.96 9.83 -8.76
N ASP A 83 -7.27 10.29 -9.96
CA ASP A 83 -6.38 10.19 -11.12
C ASP A 83 -5.18 11.16 -11.03
N GLY A 84 -4.10 10.85 -11.76
CA GLY A 84 -2.95 11.74 -11.95
C GLY A 84 -1.99 11.80 -10.78
N GLN A 85 -1.98 10.77 -9.93
CA GLN A 85 -1.05 10.69 -8.81
C GLN A 85 0.38 10.37 -9.30
N PRO A 86 1.42 10.89 -8.64
CA PRO A 86 2.82 10.64 -9.03
C PRO A 86 3.34 9.27 -8.58
N PHE A 87 2.45 8.37 -8.16
CA PHE A 87 2.70 7.05 -7.60
C PHE A 87 1.55 6.10 -8.00
N ASP A 88 1.82 4.80 -7.98
CA ASP A 88 0.82 3.77 -8.26
C ASP A 88 -0.05 3.47 -7.02
N PHE A 89 0.55 3.52 -5.82
CA PHE A 89 -0.14 3.29 -4.54
C PHE A 89 0.48 4.12 -3.42
N ASP A 90 -0.34 4.56 -2.46
CA ASP A 90 0.11 5.32 -1.29
C ASP A 90 0.00 4.56 0.04
N LYS A 91 -0.63 3.38 0.00
CA LYS A 91 -0.93 2.57 1.17
C LYS A 91 -0.65 1.11 0.90
N VAL A 92 -0.14 0.43 1.93
CA VAL A 92 0.02 -1.02 1.95
C VAL A 92 -0.54 -1.57 3.24
N HIS A 93 -1.40 -2.59 3.13
CA HIS A 93 -1.92 -3.35 4.26
C HIS A 93 -1.49 -4.82 4.14
N VAL A 94 -1.24 -5.46 5.28
CA VAL A 94 -1.14 -6.92 5.38
C VAL A 94 -2.30 -7.43 6.22
N PHE A 95 -3.13 -8.27 5.64
CA PHE A 95 -4.26 -8.92 6.29
C PHE A 95 -3.90 -10.36 6.64
N THR A 96 -3.96 -10.68 7.92
CA THR A 96 -3.71 -12.03 8.44
C THR A 96 -4.98 -12.61 9.02
N TRP A 97 -5.11 -13.94 8.94
CA TRP A 97 -6.27 -14.63 9.46
C TRP A 97 -6.08 -15.00 10.93
N ASN A 98 -7.02 -14.60 11.78
CA ASN A 98 -7.03 -14.98 13.18
C ASN A 98 -7.84 -16.27 13.35
N VAL A 99 -7.14 -17.42 13.43
CA VAL A 99 -7.75 -18.76 13.57
C VAL A 99 -8.67 -18.89 14.78
N LYS A 100 -8.42 -18.15 15.87
CA LYS A 100 -9.28 -18.21 17.08
C LYS A 100 -10.57 -17.42 16.93
N ARG A 101 -10.57 -16.39 16.09
CA ARG A 101 -11.71 -15.46 15.92
C ARG A 101 -12.40 -15.61 14.58
N HIS A 102 -11.89 -16.47 13.70
CA HIS A 102 -12.36 -16.72 12.35
C HIS A 102 -12.62 -15.43 11.56
N ARG A 103 -11.64 -14.51 11.56
CA ARG A 103 -11.71 -13.25 10.81
C ARG A 103 -10.34 -12.71 10.45
N TYR A 104 -10.29 -11.85 9.43
CA TYR A 104 -9.10 -11.08 9.10
C TYR A 104 -8.82 -9.95 10.11
N GLU A 105 -7.54 -9.71 10.33
CA GLU A 105 -7.01 -8.59 11.12
C GLU A 105 -5.90 -7.88 10.34
N THR A 106 -5.75 -6.57 10.53
CA THR A 106 -4.66 -5.81 9.90
C THR A 106 -3.36 -5.98 10.71
N ALA A 107 -2.50 -6.89 10.27
CA ALA A 107 -1.20 -7.15 10.87
C ALA A 107 -0.19 -6.01 10.65
N TYR A 108 -0.27 -5.37 9.48
CA TYR A 108 0.64 -4.30 9.10
C TYR A 108 -0.07 -3.26 8.26
N ARG A 109 0.35 -2.00 8.43
CA ARG A 109 -0.12 -0.87 7.65
C ARG A 109 0.97 0.17 7.49
N GLU A 110 1.20 0.57 6.25
CA GLU A 110 2.02 1.71 5.90
C GLU A 110 1.20 2.66 5.02
N ARG A 111 1.39 3.96 5.21
CA ARG A 111 0.63 5.03 4.53
C ARG A 111 1.58 6.14 4.10
N ASN A 112 1.12 7.01 3.21
CA ASN A 112 1.90 8.13 2.66
C ASN A 112 3.15 7.65 1.91
N LEU A 113 3.02 6.53 1.19
CA LEU A 113 4.05 6.05 0.28
C LEU A 113 3.94 6.77 -1.07
N ASN A 114 5.06 6.92 -1.75
CA ASN A 114 5.07 7.07 -3.21
C ASN A 114 5.44 5.70 -3.79
N GLY A 115 4.53 4.74 -3.68
CA GLY A 115 4.74 3.36 -4.07
C GLY A 115 4.69 3.19 -5.59
N MET A 116 5.61 2.41 -6.14
CA MET A 116 5.70 2.11 -7.56
C MET A 116 5.62 0.60 -7.80
N LEU A 117 4.95 0.20 -8.86
CA LEU A 117 4.97 -1.17 -9.37
C LEU A 117 6.32 -1.48 -10.09
N PRO A 118 6.70 -2.76 -10.22
CA PRO A 118 6.05 -3.93 -9.62
C PRO A 118 6.37 -4.06 -8.12
N VAL A 119 5.51 -4.79 -7.43
CA VAL A 119 5.79 -5.36 -6.10
C VAL A 119 6.20 -6.82 -6.30
N THR A 120 7.24 -7.24 -5.60
CA THR A 120 7.72 -8.63 -5.62
C THR A 120 7.22 -9.35 -4.38
N VAL A 121 6.67 -10.56 -4.54
CA VAL A 121 6.32 -11.48 -3.45
C VAL A 121 7.05 -12.80 -3.68
N THR A 122 7.71 -13.30 -2.65
CA THR A 122 8.51 -14.54 -2.69
C THR A 122 8.53 -15.17 -1.29
N HIS A 123 9.23 -16.29 -1.14
CA HIS A 123 9.64 -16.84 0.16
C HIS A 123 11.17 -16.82 0.27
N GLU A 124 11.68 -16.67 1.48
CA GLU A 124 13.11 -16.75 1.79
C GLU A 124 13.32 -17.46 3.14
N ASP A 125 14.41 -18.23 3.24
CA ASP A 125 14.82 -18.89 4.47
C ASP A 125 15.58 -17.93 5.39
N PHE A 126 15.07 -17.75 6.62
CA PHE A 126 15.66 -16.94 7.67
C PHE A 126 16.32 -17.79 8.77
N GLY A 127 16.78 -18.99 8.44
CA GLY A 127 17.54 -19.88 9.32
C GLY A 127 16.68 -20.37 10.48
N LYS A 128 16.87 -19.80 11.68
CA LYS A 128 16.10 -20.21 12.88
C LYS A 128 14.60 -19.90 12.76
N GLU A 129 14.23 -18.92 11.95
CA GLU A 129 12.82 -18.58 11.71
C GLU A 129 12.19 -19.42 10.58
N GLY A 130 13.01 -20.16 9.82
CA GLY A 130 12.57 -20.97 8.68
C GLY A 130 12.21 -20.16 7.43
N ASP A 131 11.51 -20.84 6.51
CA ASP A 131 10.98 -20.25 5.27
C ASP A 131 9.80 -19.32 5.58
N LEU A 132 9.94 -18.05 5.20
CA LEU A 132 8.93 -17.03 5.46
C LEU A 132 8.55 -16.28 4.18
N PRO A 133 7.28 -15.89 4.02
CA PRO A 133 6.88 -14.99 2.95
C PRO A 133 7.55 -13.62 3.09
N VAL A 134 8.04 -13.13 1.96
CA VAL A 134 8.74 -11.86 1.79
C VAL A 134 8.04 -11.06 0.71
N PHE A 135 7.93 -9.75 0.93
CA PHE A 135 7.54 -8.82 -0.11
C PHE A 135 8.47 -7.63 -0.19
N ILE A 136 8.66 -7.11 -1.40
CA ILE A 136 9.54 -5.99 -1.68
C ILE A 136 8.72 -4.89 -2.34
N LEU A 137 8.69 -3.73 -1.70
CA LEU A 137 8.04 -2.53 -2.21
C LEU A 137 9.10 -1.63 -2.86
N ARG A 138 8.77 -1.04 -4.01
CA ARG A 138 9.56 0.06 -4.59
C ARG A 138 8.93 1.38 -4.15
N VAL A 139 9.70 2.22 -3.47
CA VAL A 139 9.21 3.49 -2.93
C VAL A 139 10.10 4.63 -3.42
N LYS A 140 9.47 5.63 -4.01
CA LYS A 140 10.11 6.85 -4.49
C LYS A 140 10.25 7.87 -3.35
N ASP A 141 11.43 8.43 -3.16
CA ASP A 141 11.66 9.49 -2.18
C ASP A 141 11.33 10.89 -2.75
N GLU A 142 11.56 11.93 -1.95
CA GLU A 142 11.30 13.33 -2.34
C GLU A 142 12.20 13.82 -3.48
N ASN A 143 13.40 13.23 -3.63
CA ASN A 143 14.32 13.53 -4.73
C ASN A 143 13.98 12.76 -6.01
N GLY A 144 12.97 11.90 -5.95
CA GLY A 144 12.53 11.05 -7.03
C GLY A 144 13.35 9.77 -7.20
N GLN A 145 14.26 9.47 -6.27
CA GLN A 145 15.02 8.22 -6.25
C GLN A 145 14.13 7.08 -5.75
N VAL A 146 14.12 5.98 -6.50
CA VAL A 146 13.38 4.77 -6.11
C VAL A 146 14.29 3.87 -5.29
N SER A 147 13.81 3.45 -4.12
CA SER A 147 14.48 2.50 -3.24
C SER A 147 13.59 1.28 -3.00
N GLU A 148 14.20 0.12 -2.82
CA GLU A 148 13.49 -1.10 -2.43
C GLU A 148 13.40 -1.20 -0.92
N ARG A 149 12.24 -1.62 -0.42
CA ARG A 149 11.99 -1.93 0.98
C ARG A 149 11.51 -3.36 1.08
N LYS A 150 12.37 -4.23 1.63
CA LYS A 150 12.06 -5.63 1.85
C LYS A 150 11.39 -5.82 3.21
N TYR A 151 10.36 -6.65 3.24
CA TYR A 151 9.65 -7.03 4.45
C TYR A 151 9.52 -8.55 4.50
N LYS A 152 9.61 -9.10 5.70
CA LYS A 152 9.29 -10.50 5.99
C LYS A 152 8.06 -10.58 6.88
N MET A 153 7.24 -11.60 6.68
CA MET A 153 6.10 -11.89 7.54
C MET A 153 6.31 -13.22 8.27
N ASN A 154 6.36 -13.14 9.60
CA ASN A 154 6.27 -14.28 10.50
C ASN A 154 4.95 -14.15 11.27
N THR A 155 3.89 -14.76 10.73
CA THR A 155 2.49 -14.53 11.11
C THR A 155 2.28 -14.40 12.62
N PRO A 156 1.60 -13.33 13.11
CA PRO A 156 1.04 -12.20 12.36
C PRO A 156 2.01 -11.01 12.22
N MET A 157 3.28 -11.15 12.58
CA MET A 157 4.22 -10.03 12.62
C MET A 157 4.86 -9.78 11.26
N VAL A 158 4.79 -8.53 10.78
CA VAL A 158 5.52 -8.07 9.60
C VAL A 158 6.68 -7.17 10.03
N ARG A 159 7.87 -7.42 9.51
CA ARG A 159 9.08 -6.66 9.86
C ARG A 159 9.86 -6.28 8.60
N ARG A 160 10.43 -5.08 8.60
CA ARG A 160 11.36 -4.65 7.55
C ARG A 160 12.68 -5.43 7.69
N VAL A 161 13.16 -5.95 6.58
CA VAL A 161 14.50 -6.57 6.46
C VAL A 161 15.42 -5.50 5.90
N LEU A 162 16.30 -4.97 6.74
CA LEU A 162 17.26 -3.94 6.34
C LEU A 162 18.47 -4.60 5.69
N ALA A 163 18.94 -4.04 4.57
CA ALA A 163 20.23 -4.43 4.03
C ALA A 163 21.37 -3.98 4.97
N PRO A 164 22.55 -4.63 4.91
CA PRO A 164 23.72 -4.15 5.67
C PRO A 164 24.03 -2.69 5.34
N GLY A 165 23.94 -1.81 6.33
CA GLY A 165 24.18 -0.37 6.18
C GLY A 165 22.92 0.50 5.98
N GLU A 166 21.73 -0.11 5.82
CA GLU A 166 20.47 0.62 5.73
C GLU A 166 19.95 0.99 7.13
N ALA A 167 19.81 2.28 7.41
CA ALA A 167 19.22 2.74 8.67
C ALA A 167 17.68 2.68 8.60
N PRO A 168 16.98 2.32 9.68
CA PRO A 168 15.52 2.33 9.70
C PRO A 168 14.98 3.74 9.45
N SER A 169 14.22 3.92 8.36
CA SER A 169 13.51 5.18 8.13
C SER A 169 12.45 5.37 9.21
N LYS A 170 12.59 6.39 10.05
CA LYS A 170 11.56 6.72 11.04
C LYS A 170 10.27 7.10 10.29
N PRO A 171 9.08 6.59 10.68
CA PRO A 171 7.83 7.04 10.10
C PRO A 171 7.71 8.56 10.29
N SER A 172 7.43 9.27 9.20
CA SER A 172 7.25 10.72 9.19
C SER A 172 6.01 11.08 10.00
N THR A 173 6.23 11.38 11.27
CA THR A 173 5.21 11.99 12.12
C THR A 173 5.06 13.43 11.69
N VAL A 174 4.08 13.71 10.82
CA VAL A 174 3.67 15.08 10.51
C VAL A 174 3.25 15.73 11.83
N ALA A 175 4.09 16.65 12.32
CA ALA A 175 3.87 17.34 13.58
C ALA A 175 2.54 18.12 13.50
N LYS A 176 1.54 17.70 14.30
CA LYS A 176 0.31 18.46 14.50
C LYS A 176 0.67 19.83 15.07
N LYS A 177 0.65 20.85 14.22
CA LYS A 177 0.83 22.25 14.62
C LYS A 177 -0.32 22.64 15.55
N LYS A 178 -0.06 22.66 16.86
CA LYS A 178 -0.98 23.18 17.88
C LYS A 178 -1.36 24.62 17.50
N ARG A 179 -2.60 24.82 17.04
CA ARG A 179 -3.22 26.15 17.04
C ARG A 179 -3.43 26.56 18.49
N LYS A 180 -2.52 27.38 19.04
CA LYS A 180 -2.74 28.07 20.31
C LYS A 180 -3.97 28.96 20.14
N GLY A 181 -5.03 28.63 20.88
CA GLY A 181 -6.18 29.49 21.07
C GLY A 181 -5.74 30.80 21.71
N ARG A 182 -6.29 31.89 21.19
CA ARG A 182 -6.18 33.25 21.70
C ARG A 182 -7.17 33.36 22.87
N VAL A 183 -6.67 33.77 24.05
CA VAL A 183 -7.48 34.34 25.13
C VAL A 183 -7.68 35.82 24.83
#